data_AF-A0A2A6P3E8-F1
#
_entry.id   AF-A0A2A6P3E8-F1
#
_cell.length_a   1.000
_cell.length_b   1.000
_cell.length_c   1.000
_cell.angle_alpha   90.00
_cell.angle_beta   90.00
_cell.angle_gamma   90.00
#
_symmetry.space_group_name_H-M   'P 1'
#
loop_
_entity.id
_entity.type
_entity.pdbx_description
1 polymer ?
#
loop_
_entity_poly.entity_id
_entity_poly.type
_entity_poly.pdbx_seq_one_letter_code
_entity_poly.pdbx_strand_id
1 'polypeptide(L)'
;MADGGKTCAGTRSIESIAPLTSTLAKYCEAHLPWYTIYPTVPDFSAAVGAEACKEWLSSLPASDPVSLYLHIPFCRSMCWYCGFPTSITRRDASILDYLTSLREEIRLVAAHAPQALSVSDVHFGGGTPTIIKPEDFLALMDLLRRCFTFRKTATIAVEIEPRTFTAEMAEALGAAEVSRVSLGVQSFDPIVQNAINRVQSEAQTTAAIENLRRIGISRINFDLMYGLPHQTVQSCVQSATAAVAMRPDRLAVFGYAHVPSYRKNQRLIDEKALPDIAARAEQAMAVADTLIAGGYRQIGLDHFALPDDELALAQKAGRLRRNSLGYSADTCQTLIGFGASAIGRLGDGYVLNEPAQSSYTRRIAAGHLPTTRGCRLTDEDRVRAAIIERLMCDLEADVPSICSDHGFDATRFLDSAQRLSVLAEDGIVEVDKGFVRVRQEHRFVLRAVAAAFDAYLDRSHY
;
A
#
# COMPACT_ATOMS: atom_id res chain seq x y z
N MET A 1 46.77 24.09 26.87
CA MET A 1 46.01 22.93 27.38
C MET A 1 44.84 22.72 26.43
N ALA A 2 44.87 21.58 25.74
CA ALA A 2 43.84 21.05 24.84
C ALA A 2 42.50 20.87 25.61
N ASP A 3 41.32 20.77 24.99
CA ASP A 3 41.02 19.93 23.83
C ASP A 3 39.71 20.37 23.16
N GLY A 4 39.70 20.30 21.83
CA GLY A 4 38.56 20.62 20.97
C GLY A 4 38.01 19.35 20.35
N GLY A 5 36.81 18.95 20.77
CA GLY A 5 36.11 17.78 20.25
C GLY A 5 35.59 18.01 18.83
N LYS A 6 36.15 17.29 17.86
CA LYS A 6 35.62 17.12 16.51
C LYS A 6 34.42 16.17 16.55
N THR A 7 33.25 16.65 16.12
CA THR A 7 32.10 15.81 15.77
C THR A 7 32.33 15.17 14.40
N CYS A 8 32.21 13.85 14.34
CA CYS A 8 32.39 13.05 13.13
C CYS A 8 31.08 13.02 12.35
N ALA A 9 30.93 13.91 11.36
CA ALA A 9 29.93 13.76 10.30
C ALA A 9 30.57 12.89 9.21
N GLY A 10 30.13 11.64 9.10
CA GLY A 10 30.63 10.70 8.09
C GLY A 10 30.11 11.05 6.70
N THR A 11 30.88 11.83 5.94
CA THR A 11 30.75 11.90 4.48
C THR A 11 31.25 10.57 3.88
N ARG A 12 30.36 9.77 3.30
CA ARG A 12 30.78 8.62 2.48
C ARG A 12 31.48 9.14 1.22
N SER A 13 32.58 8.48 0.84
CA SER A 13 33.39 8.83 -0.33
C SER A 13 32.67 8.46 -1.64
N ILE A 14 33.02 9.18 -2.70
CA ILE A 14 32.54 9.01 -4.09
C ILE A 14 32.72 7.57 -4.60
N GLU A 15 33.67 6.81 -4.06
CA GLU A 15 33.91 5.39 -4.39
C GLU A 15 32.79 4.44 -3.95
N SER A 16 31.96 4.82 -2.97
CA SER A 16 30.83 3.99 -2.50
C SER A 16 29.56 4.10 -3.37
N ILE A 17 29.53 5.05 -4.30
CA ILE A 17 28.34 5.38 -5.10
C ILE A 17 28.35 4.63 -6.44
N ALA A 18 29.52 4.47 -7.08
CA ALA A 18 29.64 3.82 -8.38
C ALA A 18 29.08 2.37 -8.44
N PRO A 19 29.25 1.51 -7.42
CA PRO A 19 28.67 0.16 -7.41
C PRO A 19 27.14 0.16 -7.25
N LEU A 20 26.58 1.17 -6.58
CA LEU A 20 25.12 1.33 -6.47
C LEU A 20 24.52 1.73 -7.82
N THR A 21 25.16 2.63 -8.56
CA THR A 21 24.65 3.12 -9.86
C THR A 21 24.54 2.01 -10.90
N SER A 22 25.51 1.10 -10.99
CA SER A 22 25.46 -0.05 -11.91
C SER A 22 24.37 -1.06 -11.50
N THR A 23 24.23 -1.32 -10.21
CA THR A 23 23.19 -2.19 -9.64
C THR A 23 21.78 -1.64 -9.91
N LEU A 24 21.59 -0.33 -9.70
CA LEU A 24 20.35 0.37 -9.94
C LEU A 24 19.91 0.30 -11.41
N ALA A 25 20.83 0.55 -12.35
CA ALA A 25 20.52 0.43 -13.77
C ALA A 25 20.11 -1.00 -14.15
N LYS A 26 20.77 -2.01 -13.59
CA LYS A 26 20.50 -3.43 -13.89
C LYS A 26 19.14 -3.92 -13.37
N TYR A 27 18.70 -3.45 -12.19
CA TYR A 27 17.56 -4.05 -11.48
C TYR A 27 16.36 -3.13 -11.25
N CYS A 28 16.50 -1.81 -11.41
CA CYS A 28 15.40 -0.86 -11.19
C CYS A 28 14.70 -0.39 -12.47
N GLU A 29 15.19 -0.77 -13.66
CA GLU A 29 14.50 -0.52 -14.94
C GLU A 29 13.35 -1.49 -15.20
N ALA A 30 13.43 -2.72 -14.67
CA ALA A 30 12.37 -3.70 -14.84
C ALA A 30 11.09 -3.22 -14.14
N HIS A 31 9.98 -3.15 -14.89
CA HIS A 31 8.63 -2.90 -14.35
C HIS A 31 8.16 -4.08 -13.51
N LEU A 32 8.80 -4.27 -12.35
CA LEU A 32 8.52 -5.38 -11.46
C LEU A 32 7.23 -5.13 -10.67
N PRO A 33 6.49 -6.19 -10.34
CA PRO A 33 5.34 -6.09 -9.46
C PRO A 33 5.69 -5.45 -8.13
N TRP A 34 4.71 -4.75 -7.55
CA TRP A 34 4.84 -4.18 -6.21
C TRP A 34 4.86 -5.24 -5.11
N TYR A 35 4.46 -6.48 -5.44
CA TYR A 35 4.32 -7.61 -4.51
C TYR A 35 3.56 -7.26 -3.23
N THR A 36 2.48 -6.48 -3.38
CA THR A 36 1.47 -6.28 -2.34
C THR A 36 0.54 -7.49 -2.24
N ILE A 37 0.39 -8.24 -3.33
CA ILE A 37 -0.26 -9.55 -3.39
C ILE A 37 0.51 -10.44 -4.38
N TYR A 38 0.45 -11.75 -4.18
CA TYR A 38 0.96 -12.77 -5.08
C TYR A 38 -0.03 -13.94 -5.17
N PRO A 39 -0.38 -14.44 -6.39
CA PRO A 39 -0.04 -13.91 -7.70
C PRO A 39 -0.61 -12.50 -7.97
N THR A 40 -0.17 -11.89 -9.05
CA THR A 40 -0.46 -10.48 -9.34
C THR A 40 -1.80 -10.29 -10.07
N VAL A 41 -2.34 -9.06 -10.08
CA VAL A 41 -3.65 -8.77 -10.71
C VAL A 41 -3.72 -9.16 -12.20
N PRO A 42 -2.67 -8.97 -13.03
CA PRO A 42 -2.66 -9.48 -14.40
C PRO A 42 -3.02 -10.97 -14.53
N ASP A 43 -2.66 -11.79 -13.55
CA ASP A 43 -2.89 -13.24 -13.54
C ASP A 43 -4.32 -13.64 -13.14
N PHE A 44 -5.17 -12.66 -12.77
CA PHE A 44 -6.55 -12.94 -12.40
C PHE A 44 -7.37 -13.27 -13.67
N SER A 45 -8.25 -14.25 -13.60
CA SER A 45 -9.09 -14.67 -14.74
C SER A 45 -10.57 -14.67 -14.38
N ALA A 46 -11.42 -14.76 -15.40
CA ALA A 46 -12.87 -14.88 -15.22
C ALA A 46 -13.30 -16.25 -14.67
N ALA A 47 -12.38 -17.21 -14.49
CA ALA A 47 -12.67 -18.49 -13.86
C ALA A 47 -13.07 -18.34 -12.38
N VAL A 48 -12.64 -17.27 -11.73
CA VAL A 48 -13.09 -16.86 -10.39
C VAL A 48 -14.00 -15.65 -10.56
N GLY A 49 -15.31 -15.87 -10.49
CA GLY A 49 -16.36 -14.85 -10.61
C GLY A 49 -17.29 -14.82 -9.40
N ALA A 50 -18.49 -14.27 -9.59
CA ALA A 50 -19.50 -14.10 -8.54
C ALA A 50 -19.85 -15.40 -7.79
N GLU A 51 -19.99 -16.53 -8.48
CA GLU A 51 -20.32 -17.81 -7.83
C GLU A 51 -19.19 -18.32 -6.93
N ALA A 52 -17.93 -18.24 -7.38
CA ALA A 52 -16.78 -18.59 -6.56
C ALA A 52 -16.66 -17.66 -5.33
N CYS A 53 -16.91 -16.36 -5.52
CA CYS A 53 -16.94 -15.40 -4.42
C CYS A 53 -18.02 -15.75 -3.39
N LYS A 54 -19.23 -16.09 -3.85
CA LYS A 54 -20.34 -16.54 -3.02
C LYS A 54 -19.99 -17.80 -2.21
N GLU A 55 -19.42 -18.81 -2.87
CA GLU A 55 -18.97 -20.05 -2.23
C GLU A 55 -17.90 -19.77 -1.17
N TRP A 56 -16.91 -18.93 -1.47
CA TRP A 56 -15.85 -18.58 -0.53
C TRP A 56 -16.32 -17.73 0.63
N LEU A 57 -17.29 -16.83 0.42
CA LEU A 57 -17.90 -16.05 1.50
C LEU A 57 -18.66 -16.97 2.46
N SER A 58 -19.44 -17.91 1.94
CA SER A 58 -20.26 -18.80 2.79
C SER A 58 -19.44 -19.84 3.55
N SER A 59 -18.23 -20.17 3.07
CA SER A 59 -17.31 -21.10 3.72
C SER A 59 -16.34 -20.44 4.69
N LEU A 60 -16.40 -19.11 4.90
CA LEU A 60 -15.54 -18.43 5.85
C LEU A 60 -15.75 -18.99 7.28
N PRO A 61 -14.68 -19.23 8.04
CA PRO A 61 -14.81 -19.61 9.45
C PRO A 61 -15.38 -18.45 10.25
N ALA A 62 -16.55 -18.63 10.88
CA ALA A 62 -17.21 -17.57 11.66
C ALA A 62 -16.37 -17.10 12.87
N SER A 63 -15.47 -17.94 13.38
CA SER A 63 -14.53 -17.62 14.47
C SER A 63 -13.42 -16.67 14.05
N ASP A 64 -13.09 -16.65 12.76
CA ASP A 64 -11.88 -15.99 12.27
C ASP A 64 -12.22 -14.53 11.96
N PRO A 65 -11.45 -13.58 12.53
CA PRO A 65 -11.66 -12.19 12.21
C PRO A 65 -11.35 -11.92 10.74
N VAL A 66 -12.10 -10.99 10.16
CA VAL A 66 -11.88 -10.50 8.82
C VAL A 66 -11.53 -9.01 8.84
N SER A 67 -10.87 -8.60 7.77
CA SER A 67 -10.63 -7.20 7.43
C SER A 67 -11.60 -6.78 6.33
N LEU A 68 -12.11 -5.56 6.40
CA LEU A 68 -12.97 -4.97 5.38
C LEU A 68 -12.21 -3.86 4.67
N TYR A 69 -12.26 -3.83 3.34
CA TYR A 69 -11.76 -2.73 2.54
C TYR A 69 -12.89 -2.09 1.77
N LEU A 70 -13.02 -0.76 1.83
CA LEU A 70 -14.01 0.00 1.09
C LEU A 70 -13.31 0.92 0.10
N HIS A 71 -13.52 0.67 -1.19
CA HIS A 71 -12.97 1.47 -2.26
C HIS A 71 -13.93 2.61 -2.64
N ILE A 72 -13.48 3.85 -2.46
CA ILE A 72 -14.20 5.08 -2.82
C ILE A 72 -13.52 5.72 -4.04
N PRO A 73 -13.98 5.44 -5.28
CA PRO A 73 -13.24 5.71 -6.52
C PRO A 73 -13.45 7.14 -7.05
N PHE A 74 -13.49 8.14 -6.17
CA PHE A 74 -13.76 9.53 -6.57
C PHE A 74 -12.73 10.51 -6.02
N CYS A 75 -12.37 11.49 -6.85
CA CYS A 75 -11.60 12.67 -6.47
C CYS A 75 -12.23 13.94 -7.06
N ARG A 76 -11.99 15.10 -6.43
CA ARG A 76 -12.43 16.41 -6.99
C ARG A 76 -11.50 16.94 -8.08
N SER A 77 -10.25 16.50 -8.10
CA SER A 77 -9.21 16.91 -9.06
C SER A 77 -8.29 15.75 -9.43
N MET A 78 -7.78 15.74 -10.66
CA MET A 78 -6.87 14.72 -11.16
C MET A 78 -5.42 15.07 -10.82
N CYS A 79 -4.80 14.32 -9.91
CA CYS A 79 -3.34 14.36 -9.74
C CYS A 79 -2.68 13.60 -10.91
N TRP A 80 -1.73 14.24 -11.60
CA TRP A 80 -1.19 13.66 -12.83
C TRP A 80 -0.33 12.42 -12.56
N TYR A 81 0.30 12.32 -11.39
CA TYR A 81 1.07 11.13 -11.00
C TYR A 81 0.19 9.91 -10.67
N CYS A 82 -1.09 10.10 -10.36
CA CYS A 82 -1.91 9.10 -9.67
C CYS A 82 -2.04 7.80 -10.48
N GLY A 83 -1.72 6.67 -9.83
CA GLY A 83 -1.83 5.33 -10.40
C GLY A 83 -3.07 4.55 -9.96
N PHE A 84 -3.89 5.11 -9.07
CA PHE A 84 -5.06 4.43 -8.50
C PHE A 84 -6.27 4.44 -9.45
N PRO A 85 -7.12 3.41 -9.43
CA PRO A 85 -8.42 3.45 -10.10
C PRO A 85 -9.30 4.53 -9.46
N THR A 86 -9.44 5.68 -10.12
CA THR A 86 -10.27 6.78 -9.62
C THR A 86 -10.94 7.53 -10.77
N SER A 87 -12.07 8.16 -10.47
CA SER A 87 -12.82 9.02 -11.39
C SER A 87 -12.94 10.43 -10.82
N ILE A 88 -12.84 11.44 -11.68
CA ILE A 88 -13.01 12.83 -11.27
C ILE A 88 -14.47 13.21 -11.37
N THR A 89 -15.04 13.69 -10.27
CA THR A 89 -16.40 14.23 -10.25
C THR A 89 -16.47 15.51 -9.42
N ARG A 90 -17.24 16.48 -9.93
CA ARG A 90 -17.65 17.66 -9.18
C ARG A 90 -19.09 17.54 -8.65
N ARG A 91 -19.82 16.49 -9.05
CA ARG A 91 -21.23 16.30 -8.72
C ARG A 91 -21.38 15.36 -7.53
N ASP A 92 -21.95 15.86 -6.46
CA ASP A 92 -22.25 15.07 -5.25
C ASP A 92 -23.25 13.94 -5.55
N ALA A 93 -24.19 14.15 -6.48
CA ALA A 93 -25.13 13.13 -6.91
C ALA A 93 -24.44 11.83 -7.36
N SER A 94 -23.34 11.92 -8.12
CA SER A 94 -22.60 10.73 -8.56
C SER A 94 -21.97 9.96 -7.41
N ILE A 95 -21.58 10.65 -6.33
CA ILE A 95 -21.05 10.02 -5.11
C ILE A 95 -22.20 9.32 -4.38
N LEU A 96 -23.34 9.97 -4.23
CA LEU A 96 -24.53 9.40 -3.58
C LEU A 96 -25.09 8.17 -4.31
N ASP A 97 -25.13 8.19 -5.65
CA ASP A 97 -25.56 7.06 -6.47
C ASP A 97 -24.64 5.84 -6.26
N TYR A 98 -23.33 6.09 -6.20
CA TYR A 98 -22.35 5.04 -5.91
C TYR A 98 -22.49 4.52 -4.49
N LEU A 99 -22.65 5.39 -3.49
CA LEU A 99 -22.87 4.97 -2.09
C LEU A 99 -24.15 4.15 -1.95
N THR A 100 -25.17 4.43 -2.74
CA THR A 100 -26.38 3.58 -2.79
C THR A 100 -26.04 2.18 -3.29
N SER A 101 -25.27 2.06 -4.37
CA SER A 101 -24.78 0.75 -4.85
C SER A 101 -23.89 0.05 -3.81
N LEU A 102 -22.98 0.77 -3.16
CA LEU A 102 -22.08 0.24 -2.14
C LEU A 102 -22.85 -0.31 -0.92
N ARG A 103 -23.91 0.39 -0.47
CA ARG A 103 -24.77 -0.09 0.60
C ARG A 103 -25.52 -1.37 0.23
N GLU A 104 -25.95 -1.51 -1.02
CA GLU A 104 -26.55 -2.76 -1.49
C GLU A 104 -25.53 -3.90 -1.60
N GLU A 105 -24.30 -3.62 -2.06
CA GLU A 105 -23.22 -4.61 -2.05
C GLU A 105 -22.94 -5.13 -0.64
N ILE A 106 -22.83 -4.24 0.35
CA ILE A 106 -22.61 -4.61 1.76
C ILE A 106 -23.69 -5.60 2.23
N ARG A 107 -24.96 -5.33 1.90
CA ARG A 107 -26.07 -6.24 2.25
C ARG A 107 -25.98 -7.57 1.51
N LEU A 108 -25.64 -7.56 0.22
CA LEU A 108 -25.48 -8.78 -0.57
C LEU A 108 -24.36 -9.65 -0.02
N VAL A 109 -23.21 -9.08 0.31
CA VAL A 109 -22.08 -9.81 0.91
C VAL A 109 -22.46 -10.34 2.28
N ALA A 110 -23.07 -9.52 3.14
CA ALA A 110 -23.49 -9.95 4.47
C ALA A 110 -24.52 -11.10 4.43
N ALA A 111 -25.37 -11.15 3.40
CA ALA A 111 -26.32 -12.24 3.22
C ALA A 111 -25.67 -13.58 2.82
N HIS A 112 -24.45 -13.55 2.29
CA HIS A 112 -23.70 -14.74 1.88
C HIS A 112 -22.60 -15.13 2.88
N ALA A 113 -22.18 -14.20 3.74
CA ALA A 113 -21.22 -14.47 4.80
C ALA A 113 -21.88 -15.15 6.02
N PRO A 114 -21.10 -15.84 6.87
CA PRO A 114 -21.59 -16.34 8.15
C PRO A 114 -22.23 -15.22 8.99
N GLN A 115 -23.32 -15.56 9.69
CA GLN A 115 -23.92 -14.63 10.63
C GLN A 115 -22.92 -14.24 11.72
N ALA A 116 -22.96 -12.96 12.13
CA ALA A 116 -22.07 -12.40 13.14
C ALA A 116 -20.56 -12.51 12.82
N LEU A 117 -20.19 -12.43 11.55
CA LEU A 117 -18.79 -12.41 11.12
C LEU A 117 -18.02 -11.30 11.86
N SER A 118 -16.96 -11.72 12.55
CA SER A 118 -16.15 -10.83 13.38
C SER A 118 -15.25 -9.94 12.53
N VAL A 119 -15.27 -8.63 12.76
CA VAL A 119 -14.41 -7.65 12.07
C VAL A 119 -13.33 -7.12 13.01
N SER A 120 -12.07 -7.22 12.59
CA SER A 120 -10.93 -6.61 13.30
C SER A 120 -10.44 -5.33 12.65
N ASP A 121 -10.57 -5.20 11.33
CA ASP A 121 -9.96 -4.08 10.61
C ASP A 121 -10.92 -3.57 9.54
N VAL A 122 -11.00 -2.26 9.39
CA VAL A 122 -11.72 -1.60 8.30
C VAL A 122 -10.82 -0.53 7.69
N HIS A 123 -10.65 -0.55 6.38
CA HIS A 123 -9.88 0.46 5.66
C HIS A 123 -10.70 1.08 4.55
N PHE A 124 -10.83 2.41 4.59
CA PHE A 124 -11.38 3.20 3.49
C PHE A 124 -10.24 3.78 2.66
N GLY A 125 -10.22 3.46 1.38
CA GLY A 125 -9.21 3.99 0.46
C GLY A 125 -9.73 4.18 -0.96
N GLY A 126 -8.79 4.33 -1.91
CA GLY A 126 -9.09 4.36 -3.34
C GLY A 126 -8.76 5.70 -3.98
N GLY A 127 -9.79 6.50 -4.28
CA GLY A 127 -9.63 7.89 -4.70
C GLY A 127 -9.48 8.81 -3.49
N THR A 128 -10.61 9.19 -2.90
CA THR A 128 -10.65 10.07 -1.73
C THR A 128 -11.84 9.72 -0.87
N PRO A 129 -11.70 8.87 0.15
CA PRO A 129 -12.80 8.54 1.06
C PRO A 129 -13.48 9.75 1.69
N THR A 130 -12.71 10.76 2.09
CA THR A 130 -13.22 12.03 2.65
C THR A 130 -13.92 12.94 1.63
N ILE A 131 -14.22 12.45 0.42
CA ILE A 131 -15.14 13.11 -0.50
C ILE A 131 -16.60 12.86 -0.14
N ILE A 132 -16.85 11.80 0.63
CA ILE A 132 -18.17 11.46 1.18
C ILE A 132 -18.54 12.53 2.22
N LYS A 133 -19.82 12.92 2.23
CA LYS A 133 -20.30 13.87 3.24
C LYS A 133 -20.32 13.23 4.63
N PRO A 134 -20.10 14.01 5.71
CA PRO A 134 -20.04 13.49 7.07
C PRO A 134 -21.21 12.55 7.44
N GLU A 135 -22.45 12.96 7.12
CA GLU A 135 -23.67 12.20 7.40
C GLU A 135 -23.75 10.86 6.65
N ASP A 136 -23.28 10.82 5.41
CA ASP A 136 -23.27 9.60 4.59
C ASP A 136 -22.17 8.63 5.06
N PHE A 137 -21.04 9.15 5.52
CA PHE A 137 -19.96 8.34 6.09
C PHE A 137 -20.42 7.64 7.38
N LEU A 138 -21.08 8.38 8.28
CA LEU A 138 -21.67 7.83 9.49
C LEU A 138 -22.73 6.77 9.17
N ALA A 139 -23.65 7.06 8.22
CA ALA A 139 -24.66 6.10 7.80
C ALA A 139 -24.07 4.81 7.21
N LEU A 140 -22.93 4.90 6.51
CA LEU A 140 -22.20 3.75 5.97
C LEU A 140 -21.55 2.92 7.08
N MET A 141 -20.92 3.57 8.06
CA MET A 141 -20.36 2.90 9.25
C MET A 141 -21.44 2.20 10.08
N ASP A 142 -22.58 2.85 10.27
CA ASP A 142 -23.74 2.24 10.94
C ASP A 142 -24.25 1.00 10.20
N LEU A 143 -24.26 1.02 8.86
CA LEU A 143 -24.62 -0.15 8.07
C LEU A 143 -23.62 -1.30 8.27
N LEU A 144 -22.33 -1.01 8.22
CA LEU A 144 -21.29 -2.03 8.45
C LEU A 144 -21.45 -2.67 9.84
N ARG A 145 -21.70 -1.87 10.88
CA ARG A 145 -21.92 -2.37 12.25
C ARG A 145 -23.23 -3.15 12.44
N ARG A 146 -24.24 -2.92 11.58
CA ARG A 146 -25.45 -3.75 11.54
C ARG A 146 -25.23 -5.07 10.80
N CYS A 147 -24.40 -5.07 9.76
CA CYS A 147 -24.12 -6.25 8.94
C CYS A 147 -23.06 -7.17 9.53
N PHE A 148 -22.12 -6.64 10.31
CA PHE A 148 -20.96 -7.36 10.83
C PHE A 148 -20.73 -7.08 12.32
N THR A 149 -20.05 -7.98 13.02
CA THR A 149 -19.76 -7.85 14.45
C THR A 149 -18.35 -7.27 14.65
N PHE A 150 -18.29 -5.98 14.97
CA PHE A 150 -17.01 -5.30 15.20
C PHE A 150 -16.44 -5.70 16.56
N ARG A 151 -15.16 -6.08 16.57
CA ARG A 151 -14.42 -6.28 17.82
C ARG A 151 -14.26 -4.96 18.54
N LYS A 152 -14.18 -5.00 19.88
CA LYS A 152 -13.87 -3.81 20.70
C LYS A 152 -12.51 -3.19 20.35
N THR A 153 -11.59 -4.01 19.87
CA THR A 153 -10.24 -3.61 19.44
C THR A 153 -10.16 -3.39 17.94
N ALA A 154 -11.29 -3.24 17.24
CA ALA A 154 -11.27 -3.07 15.80
C ALA A 154 -10.57 -1.77 15.41
N THR A 155 -9.70 -1.84 14.41
CA THR A 155 -9.00 -0.68 13.86
C THR A 155 -9.76 -0.17 12.65
N ILE A 156 -10.08 1.11 12.62
CA ILE A 156 -10.71 1.76 11.46
C ILE A 156 -9.73 2.80 10.91
N ALA A 157 -9.37 2.64 9.64
CA ALA A 157 -8.42 3.46 8.92
C ALA A 157 -9.07 4.19 7.73
N VAL A 158 -8.77 5.48 7.56
CA VAL A 158 -9.33 6.29 6.45
C VAL A 158 -8.24 7.11 5.76
N GLU A 159 -8.18 7.03 4.44
CA GLU A 159 -7.36 7.93 3.61
C GLU A 159 -8.03 9.31 3.45
N ILE A 160 -7.22 10.37 3.58
CA ILE A 160 -7.65 11.77 3.65
C ILE A 160 -6.96 12.60 2.56
N GLU A 161 -7.77 13.38 1.86
CA GLU A 161 -7.31 14.49 1.01
C GLU A 161 -7.33 15.80 1.81
N PRO A 162 -6.16 16.30 2.25
CA PRO A 162 -6.09 17.47 3.14
C PRO A 162 -6.58 18.77 2.48
N ARG A 163 -6.56 18.89 1.14
CA ARG A 163 -7.02 20.12 0.45
C ARG A 163 -8.52 20.40 0.63
N THR A 164 -9.31 19.36 0.88
CA THR A 164 -10.77 19.44 1.01
C THR A 164 -11.26 18.90 2.36
N PHE A 165 -10.36 18.65 3.31
CA PHE A 165 -10.71 18.11 4.61
C PHE A 165 -11.28 19.21 5.52
N THR A 166 -12.43 18.94 6.13
CA THR A 166 -13.15 19.93 6.96
C THR A 166 -13.23 19.48 8.42
N ALA A 167 -13.55 20.41 9.32
CA ALA A 167 -13.73 20.10 10.74
C ALA A 167 -14.92 19.16 10.96
N GLU A 168 -16.02 19.34 10.22
CA GLU A 168 -17.22 18.49 10.29
C GLU A 168 -16.90 17.05 9.87
N MET A 169 -16.03 16.87 8.86
CA MET A 169 -15.57 15.53 8.51
C MET A 169 -14.70 14.92 9.61
N ALA A 170 -13.83 15.71 10.26
CA ALA A 170 -13.04 15.23 11.40
C ALA A 170 -13.94 14.76 12.57
N GLU A 171 -15.00 15.51 12.87
CA GLU A 171 -16.00 15.13 13.88
C GLU A 171 -16.71 13.82 13.53
N ALA A 172 -17.10 13.64 12.27
CA ALA A 172 -17.68 12.37 11.81
C ALA A 172 -16.72 11.19 11.89
N LEU A 173 -15.42 11.39 11.58
CA LEU A 173 -14.41 10.35 11.78
C LEU A 173 -14.27 9.97 13.26
N GLY A 174 -14.28 10.97 14.15
CA GLY A 174 -14.27 10.74 15.60
C GLY A 174 -15.49 9.96 16.09
N ALA A 175 -16.69 10.38 15.67
CA ALA A 175 -17.95 9.70 16.02
C ALA A 175 -18.04 8.26 15.48
N ALA A 176 -17.38 7.97 14.36
CA ALA A 176 -17.27 6.63 13.80
C ALA A 176 -16.22 5.74 14.48
N GLU A 177 -15.48 6.27 15.46
CA GLU A 177 -14.35 5.61 16.14
C GLU A 177 -13.17 5.29 15.19
N VAL A 178 -12.93 6.17 14.20
CA VAL A 178 -11.75 6.05 13.34
C VAL A 178 -10.51 6.16 14.22
N SER A 179 -9.62 5.17 14.13
CA SER A 179 -8.44 5.06 14.98
C SER A 179 -7.15 5.45 14.27
N ARG A 180 -7.15 5.44 12.92
CA ARG A 180 -5.97 5.74 12.10
C ARG A 180 -6.37 6.49 10.84
N VAL A 181 -5.50 7.39 10.36
CA VAL A 181 -5.71 8.09 9.09
C VAL A 181 -4.44 8.17 8.27
N SER A 182 -4.57 8.25 6.95
CA SER A 182 -3.46 8.51 6.02
C SER A 182 -3.70 9.81 5.25
N LEU A 183 -2.78 10.77 5.29
CA LEU A 183 -2.89 12.02 4.56
C LEU A 183 -2.01 11.98 3.31
N GLY A 184 -2.61 12.18 2.15
CA GLY A 184 -1.88 12.33 0.90
C GLY A 184 -1.13 13.68 0.83
N VAL A 185 0.16 13.70 1.11
CA VAL A 185 0.99 14.94 1.07
C VAL A 185 1.79 15.02 -0.22
N GLN A 186 2.48 13.93 -0.55
CA GLN A 186 3.34 13.71 -1.72
C GLN A 186 4.61 14.55 -1.73
N SER A 187 4.48 15.87 -1.70
CA SER A 187 5.59 16.82 -1.71
C SER A 187 5.13 18.16 -1.15
N PHE A 188 5.99 18.89 -0.43
CA PHE A 188 5.73 20.28 -0.04
C PHE A 188 6.37 21.29 -1.00
N ASP A 189 7.17 20.83 -1.98
CA ASP A 189 7.79 21.70 -2.99
C ASP A 189 6.73 22.26 -3.97
N PRO A 190 6.51 23.59 -4.02
CA PRO A 190 5.51 24.20 -4.90
C PRO A 190 5.76 23.95 -6.39
N ILE A 191 7.02 23.81 -6.83
CA ILE A 191 7.35 23.56 -8.24
C ILE A 191 6.84 22.17 -8.62
N VAL A 192 7.15 21.17 -7.78
CA VAL A 192 6.72 19.78 -7.95
C VAL A 192 5.19 19.68 -7.89
N GLN A 193 4.56 20.35 -6.91
CA GLN A 193 3.10 20.35 -6.76
C GLN A 193 2.37 20.89 -7.99
N ASN A 194 2.87 21.97 -8.59
CA ASN A 194 2.32 22.51 -9.83
C ASN A 194 2.50 21.52 -10.99
N ALA A 195 3.68 20.91 -11.12
CA ALA A 195 4.01 19.95 -12.18
C ALA A 195 3.24 18.62 -12.09
N ILE A 196 2.52 18.38 -10.99
CA ILE A 196 1.70 17.18 -10.80
C ILE A 196 0.20 17.50 -10.57
N ASN A 197 -0.18 18.77 -10.69
CA ASN A 197 -1.54 19.27 -10.43
C ASN A 197 -2.09 18.94 -9.03
N ARG A 198 -1.26 19.18 -8.00
CA ARG A 198 -1.60 18.95 -6.60
C ARG A 198 -1.08 20.07 -5.69
N VAL A 199 -1.61 21.28 -5.87
CA VAL A 199 -1.27 22.42 -4.99
C VAL A 199 -1.90 22.23 -3.60
N GLN A 200 -1.07 22.20 -2.57
CA GLN A 200 -1.43 21.99 -1.17
C GLN A 200 -0.37 22.65 -0.27
N SER A 201 -0.78 23.57 0.61
CA SER A 201 0.19 24.20 1.51
C SER A 201 0.50 23.32 2.73
N GLU A 202 1.67 23.55 3.34
CA GLU A 202 1.99 23.01 4.67
C GLU A 202 0.91 23.37 5.69
N ALA A 203 0.42 24.62 5.68
CA ALA A 203 -0.62 25.10 6.59
C ALA A 203 -1.94 24.30 6.48
N GLN A 204 -2.36 23.91 5.27
CA GLN A 204 -3.53 23.03 5.10
C GLN A 204 -3.32 21.66 5.75
N THR A 205 -2.12 21.11 5.61
CA THR A 205 -1.75 19.81 6.19
C THR A 205 -1.71 19.89 7.72
N THR A 206 -1.09 20.94 8.26
CA THR A 206 -1.05 21.22 9.70
C THR A 206 -2.46 21.37 10.27
N ALA A 207 -3.33 22.16 9.62
CA ALA A 207 -4.72 22.34 10.07
C ALA A 207 -5.51 21.02 10.08
N ALA A 208 -5.31 20.15 9.08
CA ALA A 208 -5.93 18.82 9.04
C ALA A 208 -5.49 17.96 10.23
N ILE A 209 -4.18 17.92 10.54
CA ILE A 209 -3.64 17.21 11.70
C ILE A 209 -4.20 17.75 13.01
N GLU A 210 -4.24 19.07 13.17
CA GLU A 210 -4.77 19.71 14.38
C GLU A 210 -6.23 19.36 14.60
N ASN A 211 -7.04 19.35 13.54
CA ASN A 211 -8.44 18.94 13.61
C ASN A 211 -8.58 17.46 14.03
N LEU A 212 -7.78 16.56 13.46
CA LEU A 212 -7.78 15.14 13.81
C LEU A 212 -7.35 14.90 15.27
N ARG A 213 -6.24 15.53 15.69
CA ARG A 213 -5.72 15.39 17.07
C ARG A 213 -6.70 15.94 18.10
N ARG A 214 -7.43 17.01 17.79
CA ARG A 214 -8.45 17.59 18.69
C ARG A 214 -9.58 16.62 19.01
N ILE A 215 -9.93 15.74 18.07
CA ILE A 215 -10.97 14.71 18.25
C ILE A 215 -10.39 13.35 18.66
N GLY A 216 -9.11 13.29 19.05
CA GLY A 216 -8.47 12.10 19.60
C GLY A 216 -7.84 11.15 18.57
N ILE A 217 -7.87 11.48 17.28
CA ILE A 217 -7.16 10.71 16.25
C ILE A 217 -5.71 11.16 16.22
N SER A 218 -4.85 10.39 16.89
CA SER A 218 -3.42 10.65 16.93
C SER A 218 -2.62 9.85 15.92
N ARG A 219 -3.05 8.62 15.57
CA ARG A 219 -2.33 7.72 14.65
C ARG A 219 -2.43 8.20 13.21
N ILE A 220 -1.44 8.95 12.77
CA ILE A 220 -1.42 9.64 11.48
C ILE A 220 -0.28 9.10 10.63
N ASN A 221 -0.61 8.67 9.40
CA ASN A 221 0.34 8.40 8.34
C ASN A 221 0.40 9.56 7.35
N PHE A 222 1.59 9.86 6.84
CA PHE A 222 1.77 10.71 5.66
C PHE A 222 2.22 9.90 4.46
N ASP A 223 1.58 10.11 3.32
CA ASP A 223 2.08 9.61 2.04
C ASP A 223 2.98 10.68 1.42
N LEU A 224 4.26 10.36 1.19
CA LEU A 224 5.26 11.16 0.49
C LEU A 224 5.70 10.45 -0.79
N MET A 225 6.27 11.21 -1.73
CA MET A 225 6.78 10.66 -2.99
C MET A 225 8.14 11.22 -3.35
N TYR A 226 8.95 10.37 -3.97
CA TYR A 226 10.17 10.76 -4.69
C TYR A 226 10.09 10.35 -6.16
N GLY A 227 10.95 10.91 -7.01
CA GLY A 227 10.96 10.65 -8.44
C GLY A 227 9.92 11.41 -9.27
N LEU A 228 9.26 12.43 -8.70
CA LEU A 228 8.32 13.30 -9.39
C LEU A 228 9.04 14.35 -10.26
N PRO A 229 8.37 14.98 -11.25
CA PRO A 229 8.99 15.99 -12.10
C PRO A 229 9.56 17.16 -11.29
N HIS A 230 10.76 17.62 -11.66
CA HIS A 230 11.53 18.68 -11.03
C HIS A 230 11.99 18.41 -9.58
N GLN A 231 11.73 17.23 -9.01
CA GLN A 231 12.26 16.91 -7.68
C GLN A 231 13.78 16.82 -7.72
N THR A 232 14.40 17.40 -6.70
CA THR A 232 15.84 17.29 -6.42
C THR A 232 16.04 16.61 -5.07
N VAL A 233 17.26 16.15 -4.79
CA VAL A 233 17.61 15.64 -3.45
C VAL A 233 17.26 16.67 -2.36
N GLN A 234 17.62 17.94 -2.59
CA GLN A 234 17.35 19.02 -1.65
C GLN A 234 15.85 19.22 -1.39
N SER A 235 15.02 19.24 -2.44
CA SER A 235 13.58 19.44 -2.25
C SER A 235 12.87 18.24 -1.61
N CYS A 236 13.38 17.02 -1.84
CA CYS A 236 12.93 15.83 -1.12
C CYS A 236 13.27 15.90 0.37
N VAL A 237 14.50 16.29 0.72
CA VAL A 237 14.94 16.49 2.11
C VAL A 237 14.11 17.58 2.81
N GLN A 238 13.83 18.69 2.13
CA GLN A 238 12.97 19.75 2.67
C GLN A 238 11.56 19.25 2.97
N SER A 239 10.95 18.51 2.03
CA SER A 239 9.62 17.94 2.23
C SER A 239 9.60 16.92 3.38
N ALA A 240 10.61 16.05 3.47
CA ALA A 240 10.75 15.10 4.57
C ALA A 240 10.97 15.81 5.92
N THR A 241 11.77 16.88 5.95
CA THR A 241 12.00 17.67 7.16
C THR A 241 10.72 18.34 7.66
N ALA A 242 9.93 18.93 6.76
CA ALA A 242 8.63 19.50 7.10
C ALA A 242 7.67 18.42 7.64
N ALA A 243 7.64 17.24 7.03
CA ALA A 243 6.86 16.11 7.53
C ALA A 243 7.29 15.67 8.94
N VAL A 244 8.60 15.54 9.19
CA VAL A 244 9.15 15.22 10.53
C VAL A 244 8.72 16.25 11.57
N ALA A 245 8.73 17.54 11.21
CA ALA A 245 8.30 18.62 12.10
C ALA A 245 6.81 18.53 12.48
N MET A 246 5.95 18.06 11.57
CA MET A 246 4.52 17.80 11.85
C MET A 246 4.27 16.54 12.70
N ARG A 247 5.29 15.66 12.79
CA ARG A 247 5.33 14.47 13.63
C ARG A 247 4.17 13.48 13.40
N PRO A 248 3.97 12.96 12.18
CA PRO A 248 3.09 11.79 11.98
C PRO A 248 3.71 10.55 12.66
N ASP A 249 2.90 9.55 13.01
CA ASP A 249 3.39 8.27 13.55
C ASP A 249 4.04 7.41 12.47
N ARG A 250 3.61 7.60 11.21
CA ARG A 250 4.11 6.88 10.05
C ARG A 250 4.31 7.78 8.84
N LEU A 251 5.21 7.34 7.97
CA LEU A 251 5.30 7.83 6.61
C LEU A 251 5.40 6.65 5.64
N ALA A 252 4.61 6.69 4.58
CA ALA A 252 4.79 5.86 3.41
C ALA A 252 5.47 6.71 2.32
N VAL A 253 6.64 6.31 1.86
CA VAL A 253 7.48 7.08 0.93
C VAL A 253 7.57 6.33 -0.39
N PHE A 254 6.66 6.64 -1.31
CA PHE A 254 6.52 5.93 -2.57
C PHE A 254 7.45 6.48 -3.67
N GLY A 255 8.14 5.57 -4.36
CA GLY A 255 8.77 5.93 -5.63
C GLY A 255 7.72 6.10 -6.73
N TYR A 256 7.75 7.24 -7.43
CA TYR A 256 6.84 7.47 -8.55
C TYR A 256 7.02 6.40 -9.63
N ALA A 257 5.93 5.74 -10.02
CA ALA A 257 5.87 4.83 -11.16
C ALA A 257 5.19 5.50 -12.35
N HIS A 258 6.00 5.79 -13.37
CA HIS A 258 5.54 6.41 -14.61
C HIS A 258 5.21 5.33 -15.65
N VAL A 259 3.92 5.16 -15.93
CA VAL A 259 3.34 4.16 -16.85
C VAL A 259 2.23 4.80 -17.71
N PRO A 260 2.53 5.83 -18.53
CA PRO A 260 1.53 6.59 -19.30
C PRO A 260 0.80 5.80 -20.40
N SER A 261 1.29 4.61 -20.73
CA SER A 261 0.62 3.61 -21.57
C SER A 261 -0.65 3.08 -20.88
N TYR A 262 -0.56 2.81 -19.58
CA TYR A 262 -1.64 2.26 -18.74
C TYR A 262 -2.43 3.35 -18.00
N ARG A 263 -1.76 4.39 -17.50
CA ARG A 263 -2.36 5.52 -16.77
C ARG A 263 -2.28 6.81 -17.57
N LYS A 264 -3.31 7.05 -18.38
CA LYS A 264 -3.35 8.16 -19.36
C LYS A 264 -3.16 9.56 -18.74
N ASN A 265 -3.56 9.78 -17.49
CA ASN A 265 -3.37 11.04 -16.77
C ASN A 265 -1.88 11.39 -16.60
N GLN A 266 -0.98 10.39 -16.55
CA GLN A 266 0.45 10.62 -16.41
C GLN A 266 1.08 11.23 -17.67
N ARG A 267 0.41 11.20 -18.84
CA ARG A 267 0.86 11.90 -20.07
C ARG A 267 0.88 13.42 -19.93
N LEU A 268 0.28 13.95 -18.86
CA LEU A 268 0.29 15.37 -18.53
C LEU A 268 1.57 15.79 -17.80
N ILE A 269 2.40 14.84 -17.36
CA ILE A 269 3.71 15.12 -16.77
C ILE A 269 4.74 15.25 -17.88
N ASP A 270 5.60 16.27 -17.78
CA ASP A 270 6.76 16.42 -18.67
C ASP A 270 7.82 15.37 -18.32
N GLU A 271 8.00 14.38 -19.20
CA GLU A 271 8.98 13.30 -19.04
C GLU A 271 10.42 13.83 -18.94
N LYS A 272 10.73 14.97 -19.57
CA LYS A 272 12.08 15.57 -19.51
C LYS A 272 12.40 16.15 -18.13
N ALA A 273 11.37 16.42 -17.32
CA ALA A 273 11.52 16.90 -15.96
C ALA A 273 11.68 15.76 -14.95
N LEU A 274 11.52 14.50 -15.36
CA LEU A 274 11.67 13.36 -14.46
C LEU A 274 13.15 13.11 -14.13
N PRO A 275 13.48 12.84 -12.85
CA PRO A 275 14.82 12.41 -12.49
C PRO A 275 15.12 11.03 -13.08
N ASP A 276 16.38 10.84 -13.49
CA ASP A 276 16.88 9.53 -13.89
C ASP A 276 16.98 8.56 -12.70
N ILE A 277 17.39 7.33 -12.97
CA ILE A 277 17.44 6.26 -11.97
C ILE A 277 18.44 6.58 -10.84
N ALA A 278 19.58 7.17 -11.16
CA ALA A 278 20.60 7.53 -10.17
C ALA A 278 20.07 8.63 -9.24
N ALA A 279 19.50 9.71 -9.81
CA ALA A 279 18.89 10.78 -9.05
C ALA A 279 17.72 10.29 -8.18
N ARG A 280 16.89 9.35 -8.68
CA ARG A 280 15.81 8.75 -7.88
C ARG A 280 16.34 7.96 -6.68
N ALA A 281 17.44 7.24 -6.83
CA ALA A 281 18.06 6.51 -5.73
C ALA A 281 18.64 7.46 -4.67
N GLU A 282 19.33 8.52 -5.11
CA GLU A 282 19.84 9.57 -4.21
C GLU A 282 18.71 10.25 -3.44
N GLN A 283 17.58 10.56 -4.12
CA GLN A 283 16.39 11.11 -3.47
C GLN A 283 15.83 10.15 -2.40
N ALA A 284 15.66 8.87 -2.73
CA ALA A 284 15.14 7.87 -1.80
C ALA A 284 16.05 7.71 -0.56
N MET A 285 17.36 7.64 -0.76
CA MET A 285 18.35 7.55 0.32
C MET A 285 18.32 8.80 1.21
N ALA A 286 18.33 9.99 0.62
CA ALA A 286 18.32 11.23 1.38
C ALA A 286 17.03 11.41 2.19
N VAL A 287 15.87 11.00 1.65
CA VAL A 287 14.63 10.97 2.42
C VAL A 287 14.73 9.97 3.57
N ALA A 288 15.20 8.76 3.31
CA ALA A 288 15.36 7.75 4.35
C ALA A 288 16.26 8.23 5.50
N ASP A 289 17.43 8.79 5.18
CA ASP A 289 18.37 9.35 6.16
C ASP A 289 17.73 10.48 6.98
N THR A 290 16.97 11.36 6.32
CA THR A 290 16.24 12.46 6.98
C THR A 290 15.19 11.93 7.96
N LEU A 291 14.41 10.93 7.58
CA LEU A 291 13.38 10.34 8.45
C LEU A 291 14.02 9.54 9.60
N ILE A 292 15.11 8.82 9.35
CA ILE A 292 15.85 8.11 10.41
C ILE A 292 16.41 9.12 11.42
N ALA A 293 17.01 10.22 10.96
CA ALA A 293 17.46 11.30 11.84
C ALA A 293 16.30 11.96 12.61
N GLY A 294 15.09 11.97 12.02
CA GLY A 294 13.84 12.36 12.67
C GLY A 294 13.27 11.34 13.67
N GLY A 295 13.98 10.25 13.95
CA GLY A 295 13.60 9.23 14.93
C GLY A 295 12.64 8.15 14.42
N TYR A 296 12.46 8.03 13.11
CA TYR A 296 11.67 6.95 12.51
C TYR A 296 12.53 5.71 12.24
N ARG A 297 11.91 4.54 12.25
CA ARG A 297 12.50 3.27 11.80
C ARG A 297 12.01 2.95 10.39
N GLN A 298 12.90 2.46 9.54
CA GLN A 298 12.53 2.04 8.19
C GLN A 298 11.93 0.62 8.21
N ILE A 299 10.65 0.51 7.86
CA ILE A 299 9.83 -0.70 7.83
C ILE A 299 9.75 -1.23 6.40
N GLY A 300 10.16 -2.50 6.21
CA GLY A 300 10.19 -3.14 4.89
C GLY A 300 10.91 -2.28 3.84
N LEU A 301 10.24 -2.00 2.73
CA LEU A 301 10.79 -1.25 1.60
C LEU A 301 10.64 0.28 1.73
N ASP A 302 9.41 0.75 1.89
CA ASP A 302 8.99 2.13 1.60
C ASP A 302 8.24 2.78 2.78
N HIS A 303 8.16 2.13 3.94
CA HIS A 303 7.48 2.68 5.11
C HIS A 303 8.46 3.08 6.20
N PHE A 304 8.06 4.06 6.99
CA PHE A 304 8.78 4.58 8.14
C PHE A 304 7.80 4.73 9.29
N ALA A 305 8.17 4.31 10.49
CA ALA A 305 7.29 4.35 11.64
C ALA A 305 8.05 4.72 12.91
N LEU A 306 7.36 5.34 13.87
CA LEU A 306 7.94 5.57 15.19
C LEU A 306 8.24 4.25 15.91
N PRO A 307 9.22 4.21 16.84
CA PRO A 307 9.63 2.97 17.50
C PRO A 307 8.51 2.24 18.26
N ASP A 308 7.50 2.96 18.71
CA ASP A 308 6.32 2.49 19.45
C ASP A 308 5.09 2.24 18.59
N ASP A 309 5.17 2.52 17.28
CA ASP A 309 4.09 2.23 16.33
C ASP A 309 3.94 0.71 16.09
N GLU A 310 2.70 0.26 15.88
CA GLU A 310 2.36 -1.16 15.68
C GLU A 310 3.14 -1.83 14.53
N LEU A 311 3.52 -1.12 13.46
CA LEU A 311 4.33 -1.71 12.39
C LEU A 311 5.77 -2.00 12.86
N ALA A 312 6.37 -1.07 13.60
CA ALA A 312 7.70 -1.27 14.16
C ALA A 312 7.71 -2.42 15.18
N LEU A 313 6.66 -2.50 16.00
CA LEU A 313 6.48 -3.59 16.96
C LEU A 313 6.22 -4.93 16.27
N ALA A 314 5.40 -4.96 15.22
CA ALA A 314 5.12 -6.16 14.43
C ALA A 314 6.38 -6.68 13.73
N GLN A 315 7.16 -5.79 13.11
CA GLN A 315 8.43 -6.16 12.46
C GLN A 315 9.42 -6.74 13.46
N LYS A 316 9.62 -6.08 14.62
CA LYS A 316 10.51 -6.59 15.68
C LYS A 316 10.10 -7.97 16.19
N ALA A 317 8.81 -8.30 16.13
CA ALA A 317 8.28 -9.58 16.56
C ALA A 317 8.17 -10.62 15.43
N GLY A 318 8.65 -10.34 14.22
CA GLY A 318 8.52 -11.24 13.06
C GLY A 318 7.09 -11.45 12.60
N ARG A 319 6.19 -10.49 12.88
CA ARG A 319 4.75 -10.57 12.59
C ARG A 319 4.26 -9.50 11.61
N LEU A 320 5.17 -8.75 10.99
CA LEU A 320 4.83 -7.79 9.94
C LEU A 320 4.25 -8.54 8.74
N ARG A 321 3.16 -8.02 8.19
CA ARG A 321 2.48 -8.56 7.01
C ARG A 321 2.51 -7.52 5.89
N ARG A 322 2.28 -7.99 4.66
CA ARG A 322 2.08 -7.11 3.51
C ARG A 322 0.88 -7.58 2.70
N ASN A 323 -0.05 -6.67 2.44
CA ASN A 323 -1.25 -6.96 1.65
C ASN A 323 -1.50 -5.85 0.61
N SER A 324 -2.66 -5.88 -0.05
CA SER A 324 -3.06 -4.91 -1.09
C SER A 324 -3.09 -3.46 -0.60
N LEU A 325 -3.09 -3.21 0.72
CA LEU A 325 -3.07 -1.90 1.36
C LEU A 325 -1.67 -1.46 1.83
N GLY A 326 -0.64 -2.29 1.64
CA GLY A 326 0.73 -2.02 2.08
C GLY A 326 1.16 -2.87 3.27
N TYR A 327 2.05 -2.34 4.12
CA TYR A 327 2.46 -3.03 5.35
C TYR A 327 1.38 -2.95 6.41
N SER A 328 1.18 -4.05 7.12
CA SER A 328 0.18 -4.13 8.17
C SER A 328 0.66 -4.93 9.37
N ALA A 329 0.18 -4.54 10.55
CA ALA A 329 0.21 -5.35 11.76
C ALA A 329 -1.03 -6.25 11.88
N ASP A 330 -2.00 -6.10 10.96
CA ASP A 330 -3.17 -6.95 10.82
C ASP A 330 -2.76 -8.40 10.53
N THR A 331 -3.38 -9.33 11.25
CA THR A 331 -3.13 -10.77 11.14
C THR A 331 -4.29 -11.53 10.50
N CYS A 332 -5.35 -10.83 10.07
CA CYS A 332 -6.49 -11.45 9.40
C CYS A 332 -6.04 -12.09 8.08
N GLN A 333 -6.44 -13.35 7.88
CA GLN A 333 -6.18 -14.05 6.62
C GLN A 333 -7.17 -13.68 5.53
N THR A 334 -8.33 -13.16 5.93
CA THR A 334 -9.43 -12.80 5.04
C THR A 334 -9.58 -11.30 4.97
N LEU A 335 -9.66 -10.77 3.75
CA LEU A 335 -9.97 -9.38 3.45
C LEU A 335 -11.15 -9.34 2.48
N ILE A 336 -12.27 -8.78 2.91
CA ILE A 336 -13.46 -8.58 2.07
C ILE A 336 -13.38 -7.18 1.46
N GLY A 337 -13.27 -7.11 0.14
CA GLY A 337 -13.25 -5.85 -0.61
C GLY A 337 -14.64 -5.44 -1.10
N PHE A 338 -15.01 -4.19 -0.85
CA PHE A 338 -16.24 -3.55 -1.31
C PHE A 338 -15.92 -2.40 -2.26
N GLY A 339 -16.78 -2.21 -3.25
CA GLY A 339 -16.68 -1.16 -4.24
C GLY A 339 -16.02 -1.60 -5.56
N ALA A 340 -16.13 -0.74 -6.56
CA ALA A 340 -15.55 -0.97 -7.87
C ALA A 340 -14.02 -1.09 -7.75
N SER A 341 -13.43 -2.05 -8.48
CA SER A 341 -11.99 -2.38 -8.44
C SER A 341 -11.41 -2.88 -7.11
N ALA A 342 -12.24 -3.07 -6.08
CA ALA A 342 -11.77 -3.61 -4.81
C ALA A 342 -11.25 -5.04 -4.99
N ILE A 343 -10.11 -5.33 -4.35
CA ILE A 343 -9.51 -6.66 -4.30
C ILE A 343 -9.78 -7.24 -2.92
N GLY A 344 -10.30 -8.47 -2.87
CA GLY A 344 -10.45 -9.26 -1.66
C GLY A 344 -9.54 -10.48 -1.64
N ARG A 345 -9.24 -10.98 -0.44
CA ARG A 345 -8.60 -12.26 -0.16
C ARG A 345 -9.61 -13.12 0.59
N LEU A 346 -10.17 -14.13 -0.05
CA LEU A 346 -11.23 -14.96 0.52
C LEU A 346 -10.87 -16.44 0.35
N GLY A 347 -10.97 -17.23 1.43
CA GLY A 347 -10.76 -18.68 1.40
C GLY A 347 -9.51 -19.08 0.61
N ASP A 348 -9.74 -19.66 -0.57
CA ASP A 348 -8.68 -20.22 -1.42
C ASP A 348 -7.97 -19.24 -2.35
N GLY A 349 -8.36 -17.96 -2.37
CA GLY A 349 -7.95 -17.10 -3.47
C GLY A 349 -8.12 -15.62 -3.26
N TYR A 350 -7.96 -14.92 -4.37
CA TYR A 350 -8.26 -13.51 -4.50
C TYR A 350 -9.47 -13.31 -5.40
N VAL A 351 -10.23 -12.25 -5.10
CA VAL A 351 -11.36 -11.77 -5.90
C VAL A 351 -11.13 -10.32 -6.28
N LEU A 352 -11.55 -9.92 -7.46
CA LEU A 352 -11.53 -8.56 -7.96
C LEU A 352 -12.94 -8.17 -8.41
N ASN A 353 -13.46 -7.11 -7.82
CA ASN A 353 -14.70 -6.49 -8.22
C ASN A 353 -14.57 -5.77 -9.56
N GLU A 354 -15.67 -5.75 -10.32
CA GLU A 354 -15.81 -5.01 -11.57
C GLU A 354 -15.19 -3.60 -11.48
N PRO A 355 -14.11 -3.31 -12.25
CA PRO A 355 -13.46 -2.01 -12.21
C PRO A 355 -14.31 -0.89 -12.81
N ALA A 356 -15.15 -1.19 -13.81
CA ALA A 356 -15.96 -0.17 -14.46
C ALA A 356 -17.21 0.17 -13.62
N GLN A 357 -17.26 1.38 -13.06
CA GLN A 357 -18.32 1.83 -12.14
C GLN A 357 -19.76 1.58 -12.65
N SER A 358 -20.01 1.81 -13.94
CA SER A 358 -21.34 1.59 -14.54
C SER A 358 -21.73 0.11 -14.61
N SER A 359 -20.77 -0.78 -14.91
CA SER A 359 -20.97 -2.24 -14.90
C SER A 359 -21.13 -2.73 -13.45
N TYR A 360 -20.32 -2.21 -12.53
CA TYR A 360 -20.38 -2.49 -11.10
C TYR A 360 -21.79 -2.19 -10.54
N THR A 361 -22.28 -0.97 -10.72
CA THR A 361 -23.62 -0.57 -10.25
C THR A 361 -24.74 -1.42 -10.88
N ARG A 362 -24.63 -1.75 -12.17
CA ARG A 362 -25.63 -2.60 -12.84
C ARG A 362 -25.70 -4.01 -12.26
N ARG A 363 -24.54 -4.60 -11.91
CA ARG A 363 -24.48 -5.94 -11.30
C ARG A 363 -25.14 -5.95 -9.92
N ILE A 364 -24.80 -4.97 -9.09
CA ILE A 364 -25.40 -4.83 -7.76
C ILE A 364 -26.91 -4.61 -7.84
N ALA A 365 -27.37 -3.72 -8.74
CA ALA A 365 -28.81 -3.48 -8.94
C ALA A 365 -29.57 -4.73 -9.40
N ALA A 366 -28.89 -5.68 -10.04
CA ALA A 366 -29.45 -6.97 -10.43
C ALA A 366 -29.39 -8.04 -9.31
N GLY A 367 -28.92 -7.69 -8.11
CA GLY A 367 -28.79 -8.61 -6.97
C GLY A 367 -27.59 -9.55 -7.06
N HIS A 368 -26.62 -9.28 -7.93
CA HIS A 368 -25.43 -10.11 -8.11
C HIS A 368 -24.21 -9.51 -7.41
N LEU A 369 -23.35 -10.38 -6.85
CA LEU A 369 -22.02 -9.96 -6.39
C LEU A 369 -21.21 -9.39 -7.56
N PRO A 370 -20.41 -8.33 -7.35
CA PRO A 370 -19.75 -7.59 -8.42
C PRO A 370 -18.42 -8.22 -8.86
N THR A 371 -18.02 -9.37 -8.30
CA THR A 371 -16.78 -10.07 -8.65
C THR A 371 -16.79 -10.55 -10.10
N THR A 372 -15.79 -10.11 -10.87
CA THR A 372 -15.67 -10.49 -12.30
C THR A 372 -14.42 -11.26 -12.64
N ARG A 373 -13.36 -11.11 -11.84
CA ARG A 373 -12.09 -11.83 -12.01
C ARG A 373 -11.54 -12.21 -10.64
N GLY A 374 -10.64 -13.19 -10.63
CA GLY A 374 -9.90 -13.57 -9.44
C GLY A 374 -8.85 -14.63 -9.73
N CYS A 375 -8.24 -15.15 -8.68
CA CYS A 375 -7.23 -16.19 -8.77
C CYS A 375 -7.44 -17.18 -7.62
N ARG A 376 -7.64 -18.46 -7.94
CA ARG A 376 -7.60 -19.54 -6.94
C ARG A 376 -6.13 -19.94 -6.78
N LEU A 377 -5.63 -19.93 -5.55
CA LEU A 377 -4.23 -20.26 -5.31
C LEU A 377 -4.01 -21.76 -5.36
N THR A 378 -2.96 -22.15 -6.06
CA THR A 378 -2.36 -23.47 -5.89
C THR A 378 -1.57 -23.52 -4.58
N ASP A 379 -1.21 -24.72 -4.13
CA ASP A 379 -0.36 -24.87 -2.95
C ASP A 379 1.04 -24.27 -3.19
N GLU A 380 1.55 -24.37 -4.42
CA GLU A 380 2.81 -23.72 -4.80
C GLU A 380 2.71 -22.19 -4.71
N ASP A 381 1.58 -21.59 -5.12
CA ASP A 381 1.37 -20.14 -5.02
C ASP A 381 1.42 -19.67 -3.57
N ARG A 382 0.91 -20.48 -2.63
CA ARG A 382 0.93 -20.16 -1.20
C ARG A 382 2.36 -20.14 -0.66
N VAL A 383 3.21 -21.09 -1.06
CA VAL A 383 4.63 -21.12 -0.68
C VAL A 383 5.36 -19.90 -1.25
N ARG A 384 5.19 -19.60 -2.54
CA ARG A 384 5.81 -18.44 -3.18
C ARG A 384 5.36 -17.13 -2.55
N ALA A 385 4.06 -16.99 -2.27
CA ALA A 385 3.52 -15.83 -1.57
C ALA A 385 4.15 -15.66 -0.17
N ALA A 386 4.34 -16.75 0.58
CA ALA A 386 4.97 -16.71 1.90
C ALA A 386 6.45 -16.28 1.82
N ILE A 387 7.23 -16.84 0.89
CA ILE A 387 8.64 -16.45 0.66
C ILE A 387 8.72 -14.97 0.27
N ILE A 388 7.93 -14.54 -0.71
CA ILE A 388 7.87 -13.15 -1.18
C ILE A 388 7.48 -12.22 -0.03
N GLU A 389 6.46 -12.56 0.77
CA GLU A 389 6.03 -11.71 1.88
C GLU A 389 7.13 -11.56 2.94
N ARG A 390 7.84 -12.64 3.31
CA ARG A 390 8.97 -12.56 4.26
C ARG A 390 10.10 -11.69 3.72
N LEU A 391 10.48 -11.86 2.46
CA LEU A 391 11.46 -10.97 1.82
C LEU A 391 10.99 -9.51 1.87
N MET A 392 9.74 -9.23 1.47
CA MET A 392 9.24 -7.85 1.45
C MET A 392 9.12 -7.22 2.85
N CYS A 393 8.84 -8.01 3.89
CA CYS A 393 8.65 -7.51 5.27
C CYS A 393 9.96 -7.40 6.06
N ASP A 394 10.79 -8.44 5.96
CA ASP A 394 11.89 -8.72 6.88
C ASP A 394 13.25 -8.63 6.19
N LEU A 395 13.29 -8.46 4.86
CA LEU A 395 14.49 -8.51 4.00
C LEU A 395 15.18 -9.87 4.00
N GLU A 396 14.54 -10.89 4.55
CA GLU A 396 15.06 -12.24 4.59
C GLU A 396 13.94 -13.28 4.54
N ALA A 397 14.27 -14.48 4.09
CA ALA A 397 13.37 -15.63 4.09
C ALA A 397 14.13 -16.92 4.30
N ASP A 398 13.68 -17.73 5.28
CA ASP A 398 14.10 -19.12 5.44
C ASP A 398 13.27 -19.99 4.49
N VAL A 399 13.75 -20.11 3.24
CA VAL A 399 13.04 -20.87 2.20
C VAL A 399 12.82 -22.33 2.62
N PRO A 400 13.82 -23.07 3.16
CA PRO A 400 13.61 -24.42 3.67
C PRO A 400 12.52 -24.54 4.73
N SER A 401 12.51 -23.66 5.74
CA SER A 401 11.48 -23.70 6.78
C SER A 401 10.09 -23.44 6.19
N ILE A 402 9.94 -22.42 5.35
CA ILE A 402 8.67 -22.08 4.70
C ILE A 402 8.19 -23.25 3.82
N CYS A 403 9.07 -23.85 3.02
CA CYS A 403 8.70 -24.99 2.20
C CYS A 403 8.26 -26.19 3.07
N SER A 404 8.97 -26.48 4.16
CA SER A 404 8.62 -27.56 5.08
C SER A 404 7.25 -27.36 5.73
N ASP A 405 6.94 -26.14 6.19
CA ASP A 405 5.64 -25.81 6.81
C ASP A 405 4.46 -26.03 5.85
N HIS A 406 4.72 -25.96 4.55
CA HIS A 406 3.75 -26.19 3.49
C HIS A 406 3.83 -27.58 2.84
N GLY A 407 4.75 -28.45 3.27
CA GLY A 407 4.92 -29.80 2.73
C GLY A 407 5.61 -29.87 1.36
N PHE A 408 6.48 -28.91 1.04
CA PHE A 408 7.24 -28.85 -0.21
C PHE A 408 8.75 -29.07 -0.01
N ASP A 409 9.41 -29.57 -1.06
CA ASP A 409 10.88 -29.57 -1.16
C ASP A 409 11.39 -28.18 -1.57
N ALA A 410 12.32 -27.65 -0.78
CA ALA A 410 12.93 -26.33 -0.98
C ALA A 410 13.77 -26.24 -2.26
N THR A 411 14.36 -27.34 -2.72
CA THR A 411 15.21 -27.37 -3.92
C THR A 411 14.44 -26.85 -5.14
N ARG A 412 13.15 -27.18 -5.26
CA ARG A 412 12.27 -26.70 -6.32
C ARG A 412 12.21 -25.18 -6.43
N PHE A 413 12.25 -24.47 -5.30
CA PHE A 413 12.13 -23.00 -5.27
C PHE A 413 13.48 -22.33 -5.47
N LEU A 414 14.52 -22.87 -4.84
CA LEU A 414 15.89 -22.37 -4.97
C LEU A 414 16.45 -22.56 -6.39
N ASP A 415 16.21 -23.72 -7.01
CA ASP A 415 16.67 -24.02 -8.38
C ASP A 415 15.88 -23.26 -9.44
N SER A 416 14.60 -22.95 -9.17
CA SER A 416 13.77 -22.11 -10.05
C SER A 416 14.22 -20.65 -10.07
N ALA A 417 15.04 -20.23 -9.11
CA ALA A 417 15.47 -18.86 -8.92
C ALA A 417 16.86 -18.60 -9.54
N GLN A 418 17.06 -18.88 -10.83
CA GLN A 418 18.32 -18.53 -11.54
C GLN A 418 18.72 -17.06 -11.33
N ARG A 419 17.72 -16.17 -11.25
CA ARG A 419 17.89 -14.75 -10.93
C ARG A 419 18.55 -14.51 -9.57
N LEU A 420 18.30 -15.38 -8.58
CA LEU A 420 18.86 -15.29 -7.24
C LEU A 420 20.38 -15.50 -7.24
N SER A 421 20.89 -16.38 -8.11
CA SER A 421 22.34 -16.59 -8.26
C SER A 421 23.02 -15.34 -8.80
N VAL A 422 22.44 -14.70 -9.81
CA VAL A 422 22.97 -13.44 -10.37
C VAL A 422 22.94 -12.30 -9.33
N LEU A 423 21.84 -12.20 -8.55
CA LEU A 423 21.74 -11.25 -7.45
C LEU A 423 22.79 -11.51 -6.37
N ALA A 424 23.14 -12.77 -6.11
CA ALA A 424 24.18 -13.13 -5.14
C ALA A 424 25.59 -12.80 -5.65
N GLU A 425 25.87 -13.07 -6.94
CA GLU A 425 27.13 -12.70 -7.60
C GLU A 425 27.37 -11.18 -7.59
N ASP A 426 26.30 -10.40 -7.76
CA ASP A 426 26.34 -8.94 -7.65
C ASP A 426 26.39 -8.43 -6.18
N GLY A 427 26.38 -9.35 -5.20
CA GLY A 427 26.48 -9.03 -3.77
C GLY A 427 25.20 -8.48 -3.14
N ILE A 428 24.06 -8.50 -3.83
CA ILE A 428 22.78 -7.94 -3.35
C ILE A 428 22.16 -8.82 -2.27
N VAL A 429 22.30 -10.14 -2.43
CA VAL A 429 21.78 -11.14 -1.51
C VAL A 429 22.87 -12.07 -1.01
N GLU A 430 22.74 -12.49 0.23
CA GLU A 430 23.47 -13.62 0.81
C GLU A 430 22.55 -14.83 0.83
N VAL A 431 23.03 -15.97 0.36
CA VAL A 431 22.30 -17.24 0.38
C VAL A 431 23.15 -18.27 1.13
N ASP A 432 22.68 -18.72 2.29
CA ASP A 432 23.34 -19.79 3.07
C ASP A 432 22.32 -20.88 3.39
N LYS A 433 22.56 -22.11 2.90
CA LYS A 433 21.68 -23.27 3.09
C LYS A 433 20.20 -23.01 2.79
N GLY A 434 19.91 -22.14 1.82
CA GLY A 434 18.55 -21.76 1.44
C GLY A 434 17.94 -20.59 2.25
N PHE A 435 18.64 -20.10 3.27
CA PHE A 435 18.32 -18.84 3.92
C PHE A 435 18.75 -17.68 3.02
N VAL A 436 17.79 -16.88 2.56
CA VAL A 436 18.04 -15.73 1.67
C VAL A 436 17.97 -14.45 2.48
N ARG A 437 19.01 -13.63 2.44
CA ARG A 437 19.06 -12.31 3.09
C ARG A 437 19.46 -11.22 2.12
N VAL A 438 18.67 -10.16 2.02
CA VAL A 438 19.01 -8.96 1.26
C VAL A 438 19.89 -8.06 2.12
N ARG A 439 21.03 -7.61 1.58
CA ARG A 439 21.87 -6.64 2.29
C ARG A 439 21.13 -5.31 2.47
N GLN A 440 21.33 -4.66 3.61
CA GLN A 440 20.57 -3.45 3.98
C GLN A 440 20.78 -2.30 2.99
N GLU A 441 22.00 -2.13 2.50
CA GLU A 441 22.38 -1.14 1.49
C GLU A 441 21.70 -1.36 0.13
N HIS A 442 21.23 -2.58 -0.16
CA HIS A 442 20.53 -2.94 -1.40
C HIS A 442 19.02 -3.08 -1.24
N ARG A 443 18.45 -2.60 -0.13
CA ARG A 443 17.00 -2.63 0.15
C ARG A 443 16.14 -2.11 -1.01
N PHE A 444 16.61 -1.14 -1.78
CA PHE A 444 15.89 -0.60 -2.94
C PHE A 444 15.68 -1.61 -4.08
N VAL A 445 16.49 -2.67 -4.15
CA VAL A 445 16.42 -3.77 -5.13
C VAL A 445 15.49 -4.90 -4.68
N LEU A 446 14.86 -4.78 -3.50
CA LEU A 446 14.11 -5.88 -2.87
C LEU A 446 13.06 -6.53 -3.78
N ARG A 447 12.40 -5.75 -4.65
CA ARG A 447 11.43 -6.29 -5.61
C ARG A 447 12.06 -7.24 -6.63
N ALA A 448 13.31 -7.01 -7.03
CA ALA A 448 14.03 -7.92 -7.94
C ALA A 448 14.37 -9.24 -7.25
N VAL A 449 14.66 -9.21 -5.94
CA VAL A 449 14.85 -10.43 -5.14
C VAL A 449 13.53 -11.20 -5.01
N ALA A 450 12.44 -10.53 -4.66
CA ALA A 450 11.11 -11.16 -4.61
C ALA A 450 10.69 -11.75 -5.96
N ALA A 451 10.98 -11.04 -7.06
CA ALA A 451 10.75 -11.49 -8.43
C ALA A 451 11.51 -12.77 -8.81
N ALA A 452 12.59 -13.13 -8.11
CA ALA A 452 13.27 -14.40 -8.33
C ALA A 452 12.40 -15.62 -7.92
N PHE A 453 11.36 -15.40 -7.09
CA PHE A 453 10.42 -16.43 -6.64
C PHE A 453 9.06 -16.35 -7.36
N ASP A 454 8.90 -15.44 -8.31
CA ASP A 454 7.66 -15.25 -9.07
C ASP A 454 7.60 -16.19 -10.29
N ALA A 455 6.64 -17.11 -10.29
CA ALA A 455 6.46 -18.07 -11.38
C ALA A 455 5.75 -17.49 -12.62
N TYR A 456 5.15 -16.32 -12.51
CA TYR A 456 4.32 -15.68 -13.54
C TYR A 456 5.03 -14.53 -14.25
N LEU A 457 6.16 -14.06 -13.73
CA LEU A 457 6.82 -12.85 -14.20
C LEU A 457 7.13 -12.83 -15.70
N ASP A 458 7.56 -13.97 -16.28
CA ASP A 458 7.86 -14.09 -17.71
C ASP A 458 6.63 -14.39 -18.59
N ARG A 459 5.46 -14.59 -17.98
CA ARG A 459 4.17 -14.80 -18.65
C ARG A 459 3.38 -13.51 -18.80
N SER A 460 3.60 -12.55 -17.89
CA SER A 460 2.93 -11.27 -17.89
C SER A 460 3.73 -10.25 -18.70
N HIS A 461 3.24 -9.84 -19.87
CA HIS A 461 3.74 -8.63 -20.52
C HIS A 461 3.27 -7.42 -19.69
N TYR A 462 4.13 -6.94 -18.78
CA TYR A 462 3.92 -5.71 -18.02
C TYR A 462 4.09 -4.46 -18.88
#